data_AF-A0A7C4G6L8-F1
#
_entry.id   AF-A0A7C4G6L8-F1
#
_cell.length_a   1.000
_cell.length_b   1.000
_cell.length_c   1.000
_cell.angle_alpha   90.00
_cell.angle_beta   90.00
_cell.angle_gamma   90.00
#
_symmetry.space_group_name_H-M   'P 1'
#
loop_
_entity.id
_entity.type
_entity.pdbx_description
1 polymer ?
#
loop_
_entity_poly.entity_id
_entity_poly.type
_entity_poly.pdbx_seq_one_letter_code
_entity_poly.pdbx_strand_id
1 'polypeptide(L)'
;IPLARKIDIEHKFFPLLSGGNIFHIWLGEAYPDPEALFKLTKKIATETQIGYFSYTKDLTICSDCATVSPLLNDKCPNCGSNNVKWWSRVTGYYQDVSGWNMAKRRELKDRYRIKI
;
A
#
# COMPACT_ATOMS: atom_id res chain seq x y z
N ILE A 1 -8.98 9.89 -7.50
CA ILE A 1 -10.33 9.32 -7.73
C ILE A 1 -10.74 8.46 -6.54
N PRO A 2 -12.02 8.39 -6.16
CA PRO A 2 -12.49 7.51 -5.08
C PRO A 2 -12.19 6.02 -5.36
N LEU A 3 -11.99 5.21 -4.30
CA LEU A 3 -11.65 3.79 -4.43
C LEU A 3 -12.69 3.01 -5.26
N ALA A 4 -13.99 3.23 -5.00
CA ALA A 4 -15.05 2.55 -5.74
C ALA A 4 -14.97 2.81 -7.25
N ARG A 5 -14.64 4.04 -7.65
CA ARG A 5 -14.45 4.38 -9.07
C ARG A 5 -13.19 3.76 -9.64
N LYS A 6 -12.10 3.69 -8.87
CA LYS A 6 -10.87 2.98 -9.27
C LYS A 6 -11.15 1.50 -9.52
N ILE A 7 -11.89 0.84 -8.62
CA ILE A 7 -12.31 -0.57 -8.76
C ILE A 7 -13.14 -0.76 -10.04
N ASP A 8 -14.17 0.06 -10.26
CA ASP A 8 -15.05 0.00 -11.46
C ASP A 8 -14.30 0.25 -12.77
N ILE A 9 -13.22 1.02 -12.77
CA ILE A 9 -12.38 1.20 -13.96
C ILE A 9 -11.46 0.00 -14.15
N GLU A 10 -10.68 -0.36 -13.13
CA GLU A 10 -9.57 -1.29 -13.30
C GLU A 10 -10.01 -2.75 -13.43
N HIS A 11 -11.09 -3.18 -12.76
CA HIS A 11 -11.53 -4.57 -12.83
C HIS A 11 -11.87 -5.01 -14.28
N LYS A 12 -12.30 -4.09 -15.15
CA LYS A 12 -12.62 -4.38 -16.56
C LYS A 12 -11.42 -4.84 -17.38
N PHE A 13 -10.20 -4.48 -16.96
CA PHE A 13 -8.96 -4.87 -17.65
C PHE A 13 -8.38 -6.20 -17.17
N PHE A 14 -8.78 -6.67 -15.98
CA PHE A 14 -8.29 -7.94 -15.43
C PHE A 14 -8.49 -9.15 -16.36
N PRO A 15 -9.67 -9.36 -16.99
CA PRO A 15 -9.86 -10.49 -17.91
C PRO A 15 -9.18 -10.31 -19.27
N LEU A 16 -8.69 -9.09 -19.60
CA LEU A 16 -8.08 -8.79 -20.90
C LEU A 16 -6.56 -9.04 -20.90
N LEU A 17 -5.91 -8.97 -19.74
CA LEU A 17 -4.45 -9.00 -19.62
C LEU A 17 -3.98 -10.29 -18.95
N SER A 18 -3.60 -11.29 -19.75
CA SER A 18 -3.16 -12.62 -19.28
C SER A 18 -1.72 -12.67 -18.74
N GLY A 19 -0.92 -11.63 -18.97
CA GLY A 19 0.46 -11.52 -18.47
C GLY A 19 0.59 -11.23 -16.97
N GLY A 20 -0.54 -11.14 -16.27
CA GLY A 20 -0.61 -10.77 -14.85
C GLY A 20 -0.82 -9.27 -14.65
N ASN A 21 -1.64 -8.95 -13.66
CA ASN A 21 -2.01 -7.60 -13.27
C ASN A 21 -2.24 -7.57 -11.75
N ILE A 22 -2.09 -6.40 -11.14
CA ILE A 22 -2.26 -6.22 -9.70
C ILE A 22 -3.05 -4.94 -9.45
N PHE A 23 -4.04 -5.04 -8.57
CA PHE A 23 -4.78 -3.89 -8.07
C PHE A 23 -4.20 -3.43 -6.72
N HIS A 24 -3.74 -2.19 -6.65
CA HIS A 24 -3.15 -1.62 -5.44
C HIS A 24 -4.17 -0.79 -4.65
N ILE A 25 -4.26 -1.10 -3.35
CA ILE A 25 -4.99 -0.33 -2.35
C ILE A 25 -3.98 0.11 -1.30
N TRP A 26 -3.67 1.41 -1.26
CA TRP A 26 -2.75 1.95 -0.26
C TRP A 26 -3.52 2.50 0.94
N LEU A 27 -3.19 2.00 2.11
CA LEU A 27 -3.81 2.35 3.38
C LEU A 27 -3.13 3.57 3.98
N GLY A 28 -3.92 4.55 4.37
CA GLY A 28 -3.49 5.79 5.02
C GLY A 28 -3.55 5.76 6.54
N GLU A 29 -4.07 4.68 7.11
CA GLU A 29 -4.18 4.48 8.55
C GLU A 29 -3.24 3.37 9.03
N ALA A 30 -2.77 3.51 10.26
CA ALA A 30 -1.88 2.54 10.89
C ALA A 30 -2.58 1.19 11.14
N TYR A 31 -3.82 1.25 11.62
CA TYR A 31 -4.62 0.12 12.08
C TYR A 31 -6.03 0.21 11.48
N PRO A 32 -6.23 -0.27 10.24
CA PRO A 32 -7.55 -0.29 9.61
C PRO A 32 -8.49 -1.24 10.34
N ASP A 33 -9.78 -0.94 10.30
CA ASP A 33 -10.80 -1.78 10.90
C ASP A 33 -10.83 -3.16 10.20
N PRO A 34 -10.65 -4.28 10.93
CA PRO A 34 -10.60 -5.61 10.34
C PRO A 34 -11.91 -6.01 9.65
N GLU A 35 -13.06 -5.56 10.16
CA GLU A 35 -14.37 -5.90 9.60
C GLU A 35 -14.62 -5.14 8.29
N ALA A 36 -14.25 -3.87 8.23
CA ALA A 36 -14.31 -3.05 7.03
C ALA A 36 -13.38 -3.60 5.94
N LEU A 37 -12.15 -4.01 6.29
CA LEU A 37 -11.24 -4.71 5.38
C LEU A 37 -11.84 -6.01 4.86
N PHE A 38 -12.47 -6.82 5.72
CA PHE A 38 -13.11 -8.05 5.30
C PHE A 38 -14.27 -7.80 4.34
N LYS A 39 -15.15 -6.83 4.65
CA LYS A 39 -16.27 -6.43 3.78
C LYS A 39 -15.79 -5.96 2.41
N LEU A 40 -14.74 -5.13 2.37
CA LEU A 40 -14.13 -4.68 1.12
C LEU A 40 -13.50 -5.85 0.34
N THR A 41 -12.76 -6.72 1.02
CA THR A 41 -12.14 -7.92 0.45
C THR A 41 -13.18 -8.81 -0.21
N LYS A 42 -14.27 -9.10 0.52
CA LYS A 42 -15.39 -9.89 0.02
C LYS A 42 -15.98 -9.24 -1.23
N LYS A 43 -16.28 -7.94 -1.19
CA LYS A 43 -16.81 -7.21 -2.33
C LYS A 43 -15.90 -7.27 -3.57
N ILE A 44 -14.60 -7.04 -3.40
CA ILE A 44 -13.63 -7.13 -4.50
C ILE A 44 -13.64 -8.54 -5.10
N ALA A 45 -13.57 -9.57 -4.24
CA ALA A 45 -13.44 -10.96 -4.69
C ALA A 45 -14.74 -11.52 -5.31
N THR A 46 -15.92 -11.07 -4.88
CA THR A 46 -17.20 -11.67 -5.31
C THR A 46 -17.98 -10.81 -6.31
N GLU A 47 -17.71 -9.51 -6.39
CA GLU A 47 -18.48 -8.58 -7.23
C GLU A 47 -17.63 -7.94 -8.33
N THR A 48 -16.36 -8.33 -8.49
CA THR A 48 -15.46 -7.77 -9.49
C THR A 48 -14.62 -8.86 -10.16
N GLN A 49 -13.94 -8.49 -11.25
CA GLN A 49 -13.04 -9.38 -11.97
C GLN A 49 -11.58 -9.31 -11.44
N ILE A 50 -11.34 -8.60 -10.34
CA ILE A 50 -10.00 -8.43 -9.77
C ILE A 50 -9.52 -9.75 -9.17
N GLY A 51 -8.59 -10.41 -9.86
CA GLY A 51 -8.01 -11.69 -9.43
C GLY A 51 -6.81 -11.56 -8.49
N TYR A 52 -6.14 -10.41 -8.46
CA TYR A 52 -4.97 -10.19 -7.62
C TYR A 52 -4.88 -8.73 -7.15
N PHE A 53 -4.81 -8.54 -5.84
CA PHE A 53 -4.76 -7.20 -5.23
C PHE A 53 -3.95 -7.19 -3.94
N SER A 54 -3.62 -5.99 -3.46
CA SER A 54 -2.90 -5.81 -2.20
C SER A 54 -3.42 -4.64 -1.39
N TYR A 55 -3.51 -4.85 -0.08
CA TYR A 55 -3.53 -3.78 0.91
C TYR A 55 -2.10 -3.44 1.28
N THR A 56 -1.62 -2.29 0.82
CA THR A 56 -0.27 -1.82 1.09
C THR A 56 -0.30 -0.83 2.25
N LYS A 57 0.46 -1.12 3.29
CA LYS A 57 0.80 -0.14 4.34
C LYS A 57 2.19 0.37 4.06
N ASP A 58 2.40 1.67 4.23
CA ASP A 58 3.77 2.16 4.31
C ASP A 58 4.32 1.83 5.70
N LEU A 59 5.60 1.48 5.76
CA LEU A 59 6.27 1.02 6.97
C LEU A 59 7.52 1.84 7.23
N THR A 60 7.83 2.06 8.50
CA THR A 60 9.08 2.63 8.97
C THR A 60 9.82 1.59 9.79
N ILE A 61 11.06 1.27 9.43
CA ILE A 61 11.90 0.31 10.14
C ILE A 61 13.05 1.08 10.79
N CYS A 62 13.15 1.03 12.12
CA CYS A 62 14.26 1.62 12.85
C CYS A 62 15.48 0.70 12.82
N SER A 63 16.64 1.24 12.45
CA SER A 63 17.89 0.48 12.40
C SER A 63 18.59 0.36 13.76
N ASP A 64 18.19 1.16 14.76
CA ASP A 64 18.81 1.15 16.09
C ASP A 64 18.09 0.23 17.08
N CYS A 65 16.75 0.21 17.07
CA CYS A 65 15.93 -0.61 17.99
C CYS A 65 15.09 -1.69 17.29
N ALA A 66 15.29 -1.89 15.98
CA ALA A 66 14.59 -2.88 15.15
C ALA A 66 13.05 -2.76 15.12
N THR A 67 12.47 -1.68 15.65
CA THR A 67 11.02 -1.49 15.66
C THR A 67 10.51 -1.26 14.24
N VAL A 68 9.45 -1.99 13.86
CA VAL A 68 8.66 -1.76 12.65
C VAL A 68 7.40 -1.00 13.04
N SER A 69 7.28 0.22 12.53
CA SER A 69 6.15 1.12 12.79
C SER A 69 5.33 1.30 11.50
N PRO A 70 4.01 1.47 11.61
CA PRO A 70 3.19 1.81 10.46
C PRO A 70 3.45 3.26 10.02
N LEU A 71 3.05 3.56 8.78
CA LEU A 71 3.21 4.86 8.11
C LEU A 71 4.68 5.24 7.84
N LEU A 72 4.87 6.35 7.13
CA LEU A 72 6.17 6.96 6.88
C LEU A 72 6.47 7.94 8.01
N ASN A 73 7.40 7.59 8.89
CA ASN A 73 7.82 8.43 10.01
C ASN A 73 9.28 8.84 9.79
N ASP A 74 9.59 10.13 9.96
CA ASP A 74 10.97 10.64 9.89
C ASP A 74 11.82 10.21 11.10
N LYS A 75 11.17 9.78 12.19
CA LYS A 75 11.81 9.29 13.42
C LYS A 75 11.11 8.03 13.92
N CYS A 76 11.86 7.19 14.63
CA CYS A 76 11.29 6.01 15.27
C CYS A 76 10.35 6.43 16.42
N PRO A 77 9.07 6.02 16.40
CA PRO A 77 8.13 6.37 17.47
C PRO A 77 8.43 5.64 18.79
N ASN A 78 9.25 4.58 18.76
CA ASN A 78 9.62 3.81 19.95
C ASN A 78 10.84 4.39 20.68
N CYS A 79 11.94 4.66 19.96
CA CYS A 79 13.20 5.13 20.58
C CYS A 79 13.60 6.56 20.21
N GLY A 80 12.87 7.25 19.34
CA GLY A 80 13.17 8.62 18.90
C GLY A 80 14.31 8.76 17.88
N SER A 81 14.95 7.66 17.47
CA SER A 81 16.06 7.68 16.51
C SER A 81 15.65 8.22 15.13
N ASN A 82 16.56 8.96 14.49
CA ASN A 82 16.44 9.39 13.09
C ASN A 82 16.95 8.32 12.10
N ASN A 83 17.58 7.24 12.59
CA ASN A 83 18.11 6.14 11.76
C ASN A 83 16.98 5.18 11.37
N VAL A 84 16.13 5.64 10.45
CA VAL A 84 14.95 4.91 9.98
C VAL A 84 14.98 4.71 8.46
N LYS A 85 14.38 3.61 8.03
CA LYS A 85 14.18 3.26 6.62
C LYS A 85 12.70 3.15 6.32
N TRP A 86 12.27 3.71 5.21
CA TRP A 86 10.91 3.56 4.72
C TRP A 86 10.79 2.37 3.79
N TRP A 87 9.73 1.59 3.99
CA TRP A 87 9.42 0.41 3.19
C TRP A 87 8.01 0.56 2.64
N SER A 88 7.87 0.36 1.33
CA SER A 88 6.59 0.45 0.63
C SER A 88 6.56 -0.55 -0.51
N ARG A 89 5.35 -0.83 -1.04
CA ARG A 89 5.13 -1.64 -2.23
C ARG A 89 4.62 -0.79 -3.40
N VAL A 90 5.24 -0.96 -4.58
CA VAL A 90 4.80 -0.37 -5.86
C VAL A 90 4.68 -1.42 -6.95
N THR A 91 5.69 -2.29 -7.12
CA THR A 91 5.74 -3.27 -8.23
C THR A 91 5.54 -4.72 -7.74
N GLY A 92 4.74 -4.92 -6.69
CA GLY A 92 4.32 -6.25 -6.22
C GLY A 92 4.91 -6.73 -4.89
N TYR A 93 6.09 -6.26 -4.47
CA TYR A 93 6.70 -6.60 -3.18
C TYR A 93 7.21 -5.36 -2.43
N TYR A 94 7.46 -5.53 -1.13
CA TYR A 94 8.01 -4.47 -0.28
C TYR A 94 9.49 -4.25 -0.58
N GLN A 95 9.88 -2.98 -0.68
CA GLN A 95 11.24 -2.56 -0.94
C GLN A 95 11.60 -1.37 -0.05
N ASP A 96 12.88 -1.28 0.29
CA ASP A 96 13.47 -0.08 0.88
C ASP A 96 13.40 1.08 -0.13
N VAL A 97 12.70 2.14 0.26
CA VAL A 97 12.47 3.35 -0.56
C VAL A 97 13.79 4.07 -0.87
N SER A 98 14.83 3.90 -0.06
CA SER A 98 16.16 4.45 -0.36
C SER A 98 16.76 3.87 -1.65
N GLY A 99 16.39 2.65 -2.03
CA GLY A 99 16.79 2.04 -3.29
C GLY A 99 15.98 2.51 -4.50
N TRP A 100 14.93 3.32 -4.31
CA TRP A 100 14.05 3.74 -5.40
C TRP A 100 14.65 4.88 -6.22
N ASN A 101 14.38 4.87 -7.53
CA ASN A 101 14.68 5.99 -8.41
C ASN A 101 13.82 7.22 -8.08
N MET A 102 14.20 8.37 -8.65
CA MET A 102 13.54 9.66 -8.38
C MET A 102 12.03 9.63 -8.68
N ALA A 103 11.62 9.00 -9.78
CA ALA A 103 10.22 8.92 -10.18
C ALA A 103 9.37 8.14 -9.18
N LYS A 104 9.84 6.98 -8.71
CA LYS A 104 9.16 6.16 -7.69
C LYS A 104 9.07 6.89 -6.35
N ARG A 105 10.11 7.64 -5.96
CA ARG A 105 10.07 8.46 -4.73
C ARG A 105 9.07 9.61 -4.84
N ARG A 106 8.95 10.22 -6.03
CA ARG A 106 7.93 11.27 -6.27
C ARG A 106 6.53 10.67 -6.21
N GLU A 107 6.32 9.54 -6.87
CA GLU A 107 5.04 8.81 -6.81
C GLU A 107 4.64 8.50 -5.37
N LEU A 108 5.56 8.00 -4.52
CA LEU A 108 5.27 7.73 -3.10
C LEU A 108 4.70 8.94 -2.36
N LYS A 109 5.22 10.14 -2.65
CA LYS A 109 4.80 11.39 -2.03
C LYS A 109 3.43 11.85 -2.54
N ASP A 110 3.20 11.73 -3.85
CA ASP A 110 1.95 12.15 -4.49
C ASP A 110 0.84 11.09 -4.36
N ARG A 111 1.18 9.90 -3.88
CA ARG A 111 0.29 8.75 -3.80
C ARG A 111 -0.92 9.01 -2.93
N TYR A 112 -2.09 8.72 -3.51
CA TYR A 112 -3.34 8.72 -2.78
C TYR A 112 -3.47 7.49 -1.87
N ARG A 113 -3.67 7.73 -0.58
CA ARG A 113 -3.88 6.71 0.45
C ARG A 113 -5.32 6.82 0.95
N ILE A 114 -5.98 5.69 1.12
CA ILE A 114 -7.36 5.64 1.60
C ILE A 114 -7.42 5.27 3.08
N LYS A 115 -8.44 5.76 3.77
CA LYS A 115 -8.88 5.24 5.05
C LYS A 115 -10.09 4.36 4.79
N ILE A 116 -10.14 3.19 5.42
CA ILE A 116 -11.17 2.16 5.22
C ILE A 116 -12.06 2.12 6.44
#